data_AF-A0A6N8IWK2-F1
#
_entry.id   AF-A0A6N8IWK2-F1
#
_cell.length_a   1.000
_cell.length_b   1.000
_cell.length_c   1.000
_cell.angle_alpha   90.00
_cell.angle_beta   90.00
_cell.angle_gamma   90.00
#
_symmetry.space_group_name_H-M   'P 1'
#
loop_
_entity.id
_entity.type
_entity.pdbx_description
1 polymer ?
#
loop_
_entity_poly.entity_id
_entity_poly.type
_entity_poly.pdbx_seq_one_letter_code
_entity_poly.pdbx_strand_id
1 'polypeptide(L)' 'MEPRRLRAGSAITPQEFDELSDEQLERLVPKRYRDEFPGKDGCADGYFYLHDGTAYSFYKGGLLDD' A
#
# COMPACT_ATOMS: atom_id res chain seq x y z
N MET A 1 -9.98 21.09 1.72
CA MET A 1 -8.97 20.09 2.13
C MET A 1 -7.94 20.03 1.03
N GLU A 2 -6.68 20.36 1.33
CA GLU A 2 -5.59 20.20 0.36
C GLU A 2 -5.46 18.71 0.03
N PRO A 3 -5.40 18.31 -1.26
CA PRO A 3 -5.13 16.92 -1.59
C PRO A 3 -3.71 16.63 -1.13
N ARG A 4 -3.59 15.93 0.02
CA ARG A 4 -2.32 15.36 0.46
C ARG A 4 -1.77 14.58 -0.74
N ARG A 5 -0.62 14.99 -1.27
CA ARG A 5 0.05 14.24 -2.34
C ARG A 5 0.55 12.94 -1.73
N LEU A 6 -0.30 11.93 -1.71
CA LEU A 6 0.07 10.57 -1.31
C LEU A 6 1.12 10.09 -2.32
N ARG A 7 2.33 9.84 -1.82
CA ARG A 7 3.46 9.35 -2.61
C ARG A 7 3.71 7.88 -2.29
N ALA A 8 4.53 7.23 -3.09
CA ALA A 8 5.04 5.91 -2.76
C ALA A 8 5.67 5.92 -1.36
N GLY A 9 5.26 4.98 -0.50
CA GLY A 9 5.68 4.91 0.89
C GLY A 9 4.96 5.87 1.86
N SER A 10 3.90 6.56 1.43
CA SER A 10 3.05 7.31 2.36
C SER A 10 2.12 6.36 3.12
N ALA A 11 2.12 6.49 4.45
CA ALA A 11 1.15 5.86 5.32
C ALA A 11 -0.26 6.43 5.05
N ILE A 12 -1.24 5.56 4.94
CA ILE A 12 -2.66 5.91 4.82
C ILE A 12 -3.46 5.27 5.95
N THR A 13 -4.67 5.77 6.21
CA THR A 13 -5.58 5.16 7.19
C THR A 13 -6.40 4.02 6.56
N PRO A 14 -7.03 3.14 7.37
CA PRO A 14 -7.96 2.12 6.86
C PRO A 14 -9.13 2.71 6.06
N GLN A 15 -9.62 3.89 6.45
CA GLN A 15 -10.64 4.62 5.71
C GLN A 15 -10.12 5.05 4.33
N GLU A 16 -8.94 5.66 4.28
CA GLU A 16 -8.31 6.04 3.00
C GLU A 16 -8.05 4.80 2.13
N PHE A 17 -7.60 3.69 2.71
CA PHE A 17 -7.42 2.45 1.97
C PHE A 17 -8.74 1.95 1.35
N ASP A 18 -9.87 2.11 2.05
CA ASP A 18 -11.17 1.74 1.51
C ASP A 18 -11.62 2.70 0.39
N GLU A 19 -11.37 4.00 0.55
CA GLU A 19 -11.73 5.03 -0.43
C GLU A 19 -10.87 4.96 -1.70
N LEU A 20 -9.63 4.46 -1.61
CA LEU A 20 -8.70 4.38 -2.73
C LEU A 20 -8.94 3.13 -3.60
N SER A 21 -8.80 3.31 -4.91
CA SER A 21 -8.82 2.22 -5.88
C SER A 21 -7.47 1.49 -5.97
N ASP A 22 -7.46 0.29 -6.54
CA ASP A 22 -6.26 -0.49 -6.85
C ASP A 22 -5.19 0.35 -7.59
N GLU A 23 -5.53 1.10 -8.64
CA GLU A 23 -4.60 2.01 -9.32
C GLU A 23 -4.01 3.09 -8.40
N GLN A 24 -4.80 3.60 -7.44
CA GLN A 24 -4.34 4.61 -6.48
C GLN A 24 -3.41 3.98 -5.44
N LEU A 25 -3.75 2.79 -4.93
CA LEU A 25 -2.95 2.03 -3.99
C LEU A 25 -1.61 1.61 -4.62
N GLU A 26 -1.63 1.17 -5.88
CA GLU A 26 -0.43 0.85 -6.65
C GLU A 26 0.55 2.04 -6.69
N ARG A 27 0.03 3.27 -6.76
CA ARG A 27 0.83 4.50 -6.72
C ARG A 27 1.53 4.72 -5.38
N LEU A 28 0.96 4.21 -4.29
CA LEU A 28 1.53 4.24 -2.94
C LEU A 28 2.57 3.13 -2.72
N VAL A 29 2.54 2.08 -3.53
CA VAL A 29 3.55 1.03 -3.48
C VAL A 29 4.85 1.52 -4.14
N PRO A 30 6.01 1.39 -3.46
CA PRO A 30 7.32 1.64 -4.05
C PRO A 30 7.52 0.82 -5.33
N LYS A 31 8.20 1.39 -6.34
CA LYS A 31 8.47 0.70 -7.63
C LYS A 31 9.03 -0.71 -7.47
N ARG A 32 9.82 -0.96 -6.42
CA ARG A 32 10.41 -2.28 -6.14
C ARG A 32 9.37 -3.36 -5.81
N TYR A 33 8.24 -2.98 -5.22
CA TYR A 33 7.19 -3.90 -4.77
C TYR A 33 5.91 -3.79 -5.59
N ARG A 34 5.87 -2.88 -6.57
CA ARG A 34 4.69 -2.63 -7.39
C ARG A 34 4.31 -3.84 -8.25
N ASP A 35 5.31 -4.56 -8.78
CA ASP A 35 5.09 -5.78 -9.56
C ASP A 35 4.49 -6.92 -8.69
N GLU A 36 4.74 -6.88 -7.39
CA GLU A 36 4.25 -7.85 -6.39
C GLU A 36 2.85 -7.48 -5.88
N PHE A 37 2.33 -6.29 -6.20
CA PHE A 37 1.09 -5.78 -5.65
C PHE A 37 -0.10 -6.58 -6.23
N PRO A 38 -0.84 -7.35 -5.41
CA PRO A 38 -1.90 -8.23 -5.91
C PRO A 38 -3.22 -7.50 -6.16
N GLY A 39 -3.24 -6.15 -6.04
CA GLY A 39 -4.46 -5.35 -6.05
C GLY A 39 -5.10 -5.23 -4.65
N LYS A 40 -6.12 -4.37 -4.53
CA LYS A 40 -6.86 -4.15 -3.27
C LYS A 40 -7.45 -5.46 -2.72
N ASP A 41 -7.96 -6.32 -3.62
CA ASP A 41 -8.59 -7.59 -3.26
C ASP A 41 -7.59 -8.60 -2.65
N GLY A 42 -6.33 -8.57 -3.10
CA GLY A 42 -5.26 -9.38 -2.54
C GLY A 42 -4.61 -8.79 -1.29
N CYS A 43 -5.02 -7.59 -0.86
CA CYS A 43 -4.52 -6.97 0.37
C CYS A 43 -5.42 -7.35 1.54
N ALA A 44 -4.92 -8.19 2.44
CA ALA A 44 -5.61 -8.50 3.68
C ALA A 44 -5.48 -7.29 4.63
N ASP A 45 -6.57 -6.58 4.88
CA ASP A 45 -6.64 -5.48 5.87
C ASP A 45 -5.60 -4.35 5.61
N GLY A 46 -5.29 -4.04 4.35
CA GLY A 46 -4.31 -2.98 4.01
C GLY A 46 -2.85 -3.42 4.12
N TYR A 47 -2.59 -4.72 4.09
CA TYR A 47 -1.26 -5.31 3.95
C TYR A 47 -1.24 -6.35 2.82
N PHE A 48 -0.12 -6.49 2.14
CA PHE A 48 0.11 -7.60 1.21
C PHE A 48 1.48 -8.23 1.43
N TYR A 49 1.59 -9.53 1.13
CA TYR A 49 2.83 -10.28 1.28
C TYR A 49 3.61 -10.28 -0.03
N LEU A 50 4.90 -10.02 0.07
CA LEU A 50 5.87 -10.13 -1.00
C LEU A 50 6.33 -11.59 -1.13
N HIS A 51 6.91 -11.97 -2.26
CA HIS A 51 7.43 -13.31 -2.51
C HIS A 51 8.56 -13.71 -1.56
N ASP A 52 9.28 -12.74 -1.00
CA ASP A 52 10.34 -12.96 0.00
C ASP A 52 9.79 -13.29 1.41
N GLY A 53 8.47 -13.20 1.61
CA GLY A 53 7.81 -13.44 2.90
C GLY A 53 7.66 -12.19 3.77
N THR A 54 8.23 -11.04 3.36
CA THR A 54 7.96 -9.77 4.02
C THR A 54 6.56 -9.26 3.67
N ALA A 55 5.90 -8.55 4.59
CA ALA A 55 4.64 -7.87 4.33
C ALA A 55 4.84 -6.37 4.16
N TYR A 56 4.24 -5.78 3.13
CA TYR A 56 4.14 -4.33 2.98
C TYR A 56 2.84 -3.83 3.58
N SER A 57 2.91 -2.79 4.42
CA SER A 57 1.77 -2.17 5.08
C SER A 57 1.50 -0.78 4.50
N PHE A 58 0.29 -0.58 3.99
CA PHE A 58 -0.18 0.74 3.57
C PHE A 58 -0.34 1.70 4.76
N TYR A 59 -0.59 1.17 5.96
CA TYR A 59 -0.73 1.99 7.17
C TYR A 59 0.60 2.50 7.73
N LYS A 60 1.69 1.76 7.45
CA LYS A 60 3.04 2.17 7.81
C LYS A 60 3.76 2.90 6.66
N GLY A 61 3.29 2.72 5.42
CA GLY A 61 3.96 3.22 4.22
C GLY A 61 5.29 2.49 3.95
N GLY A 62 5.40 1.23 4.39
CA GLY A 62 6.66 0.50 4.42
C GLY A 62 6.47 -0.97 4.78
N LEU A 63 7.57 -1.68 4.96
CA LEU A 63 7.56 -3.08 5.36
C LEU A 63 7.18 -3.21 6.84
N LEU A 64 6.43 -4.27 7.18
CA LEU A 64 6.04 -4.57 8.56
C LEU A 64 7.25 -4.92 9.44
N ASP A 65 8.29 -5.51 8.85
CA ASP A 65 9.52 -5.96 9.53
C ASP A 65 10.57 -4.85 9.76
N ASP A 66 10.33 -3.63 9.24
CA ASP A 66 11.28 -2.49 9.31
C ASP A 66 11.17 -1.66 10.60
#